data_AF-A0A5Q0NVA2-F1
#
_entry.id   AF-A0A5Q0NVA2-F1
#
_cell.length_a   1.000
_cell.length_b   1.000
_cell.length_c   1.000
_cell.angle_alpha   90.00
_cell.angle_beta   90.00
_cell.angle_gamma   90.00
#
_symmetry.space_group_name_H-M   'P 1'
#
loop_
_entity.id
_entity.type
_entity.pdbx_description
1 polymer ?
#
loop_
_entity_poly.entity_id
_entity_poly.type
_entity_poly.pdbx_seq_one_letter_code
_entity_poly.pdbx_strand_id
1 'polypeptide(L)'
;MRTAASPLRRMLGAATSSVAALALGAALLAGCSSDDGGDTGSGDAGSSAATTSDGSAGTGSGSSSGAEPGDGGSETAEPYLPVPEGVELTEPGTELELGDTAVVAWEPRQKTVGVLEITVNRLERTTFEKSFEGWKLEPAVRRTTPYFVRARVANVGDTDLGGVEVPLYIVDAKNTLVRYSRFASTFEPCDSGDLPKKFRPGQERDVCLVYLAPDRGRLTAVSFRPTEEFDPITWTGKVRTLGEPAKPGKKKN
;
A
#
# COMPACT_ATOMS: atom_id res chain seq x y z
N MET A 1 5.83 -53.53 54.99
CA MET A 1 5.21 -53.07 53.72
C MET A 1 6.38 -52.78 52.77
N ARG A 2 6.84 -53.66 51.86
CA ARG A 2 6.18 -54.26 50.66
C ARG A 2 5.34 -53.19 49.96
N THR A 3 5.52 -52.78 48.70
CA THR A 3 6.10 -53.39 47.49
C THR A 3 6.10 -52.26 46.43
N ALA A 4 7.13 -52.08 45.62
CA ALA A 4 7.27 -52.56 44.23
C ALA A 4 7.30 -51.39 43.22
N ALA A 5 8.21 -51.52 42.29
CA ALA A 5 8.56 -50.59 41.23
C ALA A 5 7.80 -50.86 39.92
N SER A 6 7.77 -49.83 39.06
CA SER A 6 7.75 -49.89 37.58
C SER A 6 6.46 -50.38 36.89
N PRO A 7 6.14 -49.95 35.63
CA PRO A 7 7.13 -49.81 34.54
C PRO A 7 7.01 -48.61 33.58
N LEU A 8 8.19 -48.29 33.02
CA LEU A 8 8.35 -47.66 31.71
C LEU A 8 7.58 -48.43 30.63
N ARG A 9 6.88 -47.70 29.77
CA ARG A 9 6.54 -48.17 28.42
C ARG A 9 7.21 -47.26 27.38
N ARG A 10 8.27 -47.79 26.78
CA ARG A 10 8.72 -47.43 25.44
C ARG A 10 7.67 -47.93 24.44
N MET A 11 7.28 -47.11 23.47
CA MET A 11 6.91 -47.61 22.15
C MET A 11 7.60 -46.77 21.08
N LEU A 12 8.49 -47.47 20.36
CA LEU A 12 8.99 -47.12 19.04
C LEU A 12 7.85 -47.28 18.02
N GLY A 13 7.83 -46.44 17.00
CA GLY A 13 6.99 -46.61 15.81
C GLY A 13 7.24 -45.46 14.82
N ALA A 14 8.32 -45.57 14.06
CA ALA A 14 8.30 -45.78 12.61
C ALA A 14 8.27 -44.46 11.80
N ALA A 15 9.47 -44.02 11.43
CA ALA A 15 9.70 -43.07 10.37
C ALA A 15 9.43 -43.75 9.02
N THR A 16 8.61 -43.14 8.18
CA THR A 16 8.48 -43.50 6.76
C THR A 16 8.75 -42.25 5.92
N SER A 17 9.98 -42.17 5.43
CA SER A 17 10.39 -41.27 4.36
C SER A 17 9.75 -41.72 3.05
N SER A 18 9.07 -40.82 2.34
CA SER A 18 8.70 -41.02 0.94
C SER A 18 9.30 -39.88 0.12
N VAL A 19 10.41 -40.19 -0.54
CA VAL A 19 11.03 -39.36 -1.58
C VAL A 19 10.35 -39.73 -2.88
N ALA A 20 9.54 -38.82 -3.44
CA ALA A 20 9.02 -38.93 -4.79
C ALA A 20 9.74 -37.89 -5.66
N ALA A 21 10.66 -38.39 -6.49
CA ALA A 21 11.33 -37.62 -7.53
C ALA A 21 10.38 -37.45 -8.72
N LEU A 22 10.08 -36.20 -9.08
CA LEU A 22 9.42 -35.85 -10.34
C LEU A 22 10.40 -35.03 -11.17
N ALA A 23 10.88 -35.68 -12.23
CA ALA A 23 11.67 -35.08 -13.29
C ALA A 23 10.80 -34.12 -14.11
N LEU A 24 11.32 -32.92 -14.39
CA LEU A 24 10.77 -32.00 -15.37
C LEU A 24 11.91 -31.56 -16.30
N GLY A 25 11.68 -31.83 -17.58
CA GLY A 25 12.64 -31.67 -18.67
C GLY A 25 12.96 -30.21 -18.98
N ALA A 26 14.22 -30.00 -19.35
CA ALA A 26 14.71 -28.76 -19.92
C ALA A 26 14.33 -28.71 -21.40
N ALA A 27 13.45 -27.77 -21.77
CA ALA A 27 13.25 -27.34 -23.14
C ALA A 27 14.21 -26.18 -23.43
N LEU A 28 15.09 -26.41 -24.41
CA LEU A 28 16.02 -25.43 -24.97
C LEU A 28 15.24 -24.40 -25.80
N LEU A 29 15.25 -23.14 -25.38
CA LEU A 29 14.87 -22.02 -26.24
C LEU A 29 16.14 -21.37 -26.78
N ALA A 30 16.40 -21.64 -28.05
CA ALA A 30 17.32 -20.91 -28.90
C ALA A 30 16.77 -19.49 -29.11
N GLY A 31 17.51 -18.47 -28.67
CA GLY A 31 17.30 -17.08 -29.03
C GLY A 31 18.29 -16.68 -30.11
N CYS A 32 17.79 -16.42 -31.32
CA CYS A 32 18.55 -15.97 -32.48
C CYS A 32 19.29 -14.65 -32.21
N SER A 33 20.61 -14.69 -32.42
CA SER A 33 21.40 -13.55 -32.85
C SER A 33 21.21 -13.42 -34.36
N SER A 34 20.69 -12.29 -34.84
CA SER A 34 20.78 -11.90 -36.24
C SER A 34 20.98 -10.39 -36.34
N ASP A 35 22.24 -10.10 -36.58
CA ASP A 35 22.84 -8.92 -37.18
C ASP A 35 22.34 -8.81 -38.63
N ASP A 36 21.82 -7.65 -39.04
CA ASP A 36 21.74 -7.27 -40.46
C ASP A 36 21.83 -5.75 -40.62
N GLY A 37 23.02 -5.36 -41.10
CA GLY A 37 23.37 -4.31 -42.07
C GLY A 37 22.41 -3.14 -42.37
N GLY A 38 23.00 -1.95 -42.41
CA GLY A 38 22.40 -0.79 -43.07
C GLY A 38 23.16 0.51 -42.90
N ASP A 39 24.33 0.62 -43.55
CA ASP A 39 25.01 1.88 -43.83
C ASP A 39 24.14 2.77 -44.73
N THR A 40 24.05 4.07 -44.42
CA THR A 40 24.18 5.16 -45.40
C THR A 40 24.05 6.50 -44.70
N GLY A 41 25.13 7.28 -44.76
CA GLY A 41 25.14 8.66 -44.32
C GLY A 41 24.29 9.57 -45.20
N SER A 42 23.85 10.68 -44.62
CA SER A 42 23.77 11.99 -45.26
C SER A 42 23.59 13.03 -44.17
N GLY A 43 24.51 13.98 -44.13
CA GLY A 43 24.39 15.17 -43.29
C GLY A 43 23.45 16.19 -43.93
N ASP A 44 22.89 17.05 -43.07
CA ASP A 44 22.56 18.45 -43.33
C ASP A 44 22.24 19.06 -41.94
N ALA A 45 23.13 19.82 -41.33
CA ALA A 45 23.23 21.27 -41.45
C ALA A 45 21.98 22.04 -40.95
N GLY A 46 22.07 22.53 -39.71
CA GLY A 46 21.72 23.90 -39.35
C GLY A 46 20.23 24.29 -39.22
N SER A 47 19.81 24.60 -38.00
CA SER A 47 19.35 25.97 -37.71
C SER A 47 19.32 26.28 -36.22
N SER A 48 19.94 27.41 -35.92
CA SER A 48 19.98 28.10 -34.64
C SER A 48 18.70 28.90 -34.37
N ALA A 49 18.59 29.29 -33.10
CA ALA A 49 18.04 30.57 -32.60
C ALA A 49 16.54 30.65 -32.26
N ALA A 50 16.33 30.56 -30.94
CA ALA A 50 15.56 31.46 -30.08
C ALA A 50 14.94 32.74 -30.68
N THR A 51 13.69 33.02 -30.28
CA THR A 51 13.24 34.40 -29.93
C THR A 51 11.98 34.37 -29.04
N THR A 52 12.12 34.91 -27.82
CA THR A 52 11.29 35.91 -27.08
C THR A 52 9.76 35.88 -27.25
N SER A 53 8.94 35.71 -26.20
CA SER A 53 8.61 36.65 -25.10
C SER A 53 7.85 37.92 -25.51
N ASP A 54 6.70 38.06 -24.82
CA ASP A 54 5.92 39.27 -24.50
C ASP A 54 4.90 39.83 -25.50
N GLY A 55 3.70 40.07 -24.98
CA GLY A 55 2.52 40.51 -25.72
C GLY A 55 1.29 40.62 -24.80
N SER A 56 1.38 41.52 -23.82
CA SER A 56 0.32 41.87 -22.87
C SER A 56 -0.69 42.86 -23.46
N ALA A 57 -1.87 42.90 -22.82
CA ALA A 57 -2.98 43.86 -22.90
C ALA A 57 -4.14 43.55 -23.87
N GLY A 58 -5.32 43.35 -23.27
CA GLY A 58 -6.61 43.27 -23.93
C GLY A 58 -7.76 43.33 -22.93
N THR A 59 -8.00 44.51 -22.35
CA THR A 59 -9.21 44.85 -21.58
C THR A 59 -10.46 44.72 -22.45
N GLY A 60 -11.44 43.94 -21.98
CA GLY A 60 -12.78 43.84 -22.58
C GLY A 60 -13.82 43.62 -21.50
N SER A 61 -14.50 44.69 -21.11
CA SER A 61 -15.68 44.67 -20.25
C SER A 61 -16.89 44.27 -21.11
N GLY A 62 -17.60 43.22 -20.70
CA GLY A 62 -18.78 42.70 -21.39
C GLY A 62 -19.75 42.09 -20.39
N SER A 63 -20.78 42.88 -20.05
CA SER A 63 -21.94 42.51 -19.24
C SER A 63 -22.82 41.52 -20.00
N SER A 64 -23.30 40.45 -19.35
CA SER A 64 -24.72 40.07 -19.35
C SER A 64 -24.99 38.71 -18.71
N SER A 65 -26.13 38.67 -18.01
CA SER A 65 -27.04 37.53 -17.83
C SER A 65 -26.72 36.53 -16.74
N GLY A 66 -27.57 36.58 -15.71
CA GLY A 66 -27.65 35.58 -14.66
C GLY A 66 -28.03 34.21 -15.22
N ALA A 67 -27.34 33.20 -14.70
CA ALA A 67 -27.82 31.83 -14.68
C ALA A 67 -28.34 31.59 -13.25
N GLU A 68 -29.63 31.26 -13.16
CA GLU A 68 -30.19 30.55 -12.01
C GLU A 68 -29.43 29.24 -11.79
N PRO A 69 -29.41 28.73 -10.54
CA PRO A 69 -28.62 27.57 -10.19
C PRO A 69 -29.12 26.36 -10.98
N GLY A 70 -28.25 25.84 -11.85
CA GLY A 70 -28.39 24.47 -12.31
C GLY A 70 -28.31 23.60 -11.06
N ASP A 71 -29.44 23.00 -10.72
CA ASP A 71 -29.54 21.83 -9.86
C ASP A 71 -28.62 20.78 -10.47
N GLY A 72 -27.36 20.82 -10.07
CA GLY A 72 -26.38 19.79 -10.34
C GLY A 72 -26.82 18.60 -9.50
N GLY A 73 -27.80 17.88 -10.02
CA GLY A 73 -28.15 16.55 -9.53
C GLY A 73 -26.84 15.81 -9.38
N SER A 74 -26.46 15.59 -8.13
CA SER A 74 -25.29 14.81 -7.78
C SER A 74 -25.63 13.39 -8.26
N GLU A 75 -25.20 13.06 -9.48
CA GLU A 75 -25.23 11.68 -9.94
C GLU A 75 -24.28 10.93 -9.03
N THR A 76 -24.83 10.31 -7.98
CA THR A 76 -24.09 9.39 -7.13
C THR A 76 -23.59 8.29 -8.04
N ALA A 77 -22.29 8.31 -8.32
CA ALA A 77 -21.64 7.27 -9.11
C ALA A 77 -21.98 5.90 -8.53
N GLU A 78 -22.39 4.95 -9.37
CA GLU A 78 -22.68 3.60 -8.90
C GLU A 78 -21.41 2.98 -8.30
N PRO A 79 -21.49 2.32 -7.13
CA PRO A 79 -20.33 1.78 -6.47
C PRO A 79 -19.72 0.65 -7.31
N TYR A 80 -18.39 0.63 -7.40
CA TYR A 80 -17.65 -0.36 -8.19
C TYR A 80 -17.70 -1.80 -7.61
N LEU A 81 -18.26 -1.95 -6.41
CA LEU A 81 -18.57 -3.23 -5.75
C LEU A 81 -19.91 -3.12 -5.02
N PRO A 82 -20.64 -4.24 -4.82
CA PRO A 82 -21.88 -4.22 -4.06
C PRO A 82 -21.58 -3.97 -2.58
N VAL A 83 -21.97 -2.80 -2.09
CA VAL A 83 -21.80 -2.37 -0.70
C VAL A 83 -23.15 -2.21 0.00
N PRO A 84 -23.20 -2.21 1.35
CA PRO A 84 -24.44 -2.02 2.08
C PRO A 84 -25.10 -0.67 1.78
N GLU A 85 -26.43 -0.59 1.92
CA GLU A 85 -27.16 0.66 1.73
C GLU A 85 -26.66 1.77 2.69
N GLY A 86 -26.54 2.98 2.17
CA GLY A 86 -26.06 4.14 2.93
C GLY A 86 -24.54 4.23 3.09
N VAL A 87 -23.78 3.29 2.53
CA VAL A 87 -22.31 3.40 2.42
C VAL A 87 -21.95 4.08 1.10
N GLU A 88 -21.37 5.28 1.19
CA GLU A 88 -20.81 5.99 0.05
C GLU A 88 -19.32 5.69 -0.08
N LEU A 89 -18.90 5.14 -1.22
CA LEU A 89 -17.49 4.84 -1.48
C LEU A 89 -16.75 6.08 -1.93
N THR A 90 -15.49 6.20 -1.50
CA THR A 90 -14.55 7.16 -2.07
C THR A 90 -14.27 6.79 -3.52
N GLU A 91 -14.31 7.79 -4.40
CA GLU A 91 -14.09 7.61 -5.84
C GLU A 91 -12.67 7.07 -6.12
N PRO A 92 -12.51 6.05 -6.99
CA PRO A 92 -11.20 5.65 -7.48
C PRO A 92 -10.39 6.84 -8.02
N GLY A 93 -9.07 6.83 -7.83
CA GLY A 93 -8.19 7.95 -8.23
C GLY A 93 -8.17 9.13 -7.25
N THR A 94 -8.96 9.11 -6.17
CA THR A 94 -8.95 10.21 -5.18
C THR A 94 -7.58 10.36 -4.51
N GLU A 95 -7.08 11.59 -4.49
CA GLU A 95 -5.88 12.00 -3.74
C GLU A 95 -6.29 12.65 -2.41
N LEU A 96 -5.79 12.12 -1.30
CA LEU A 96 -6.12 12.52 0.06
C LEU A 96 -4.88 13.03 0.80
N GLU A 97 -5.09 13.91 1.78
CA GLU A 97 -4.05 14.30 2.73
C GLU A 97 -4.03 13.36 3.94
N LEU A 98 -2.91 13.32 4.68
CA LEU A 98 -2.88 12.61 5.97
C LEU A 98 -3.91 13.17 6.94
N GLY A 99 -4.74 12.28 7.50
CA GLY A 99 -5.86 12.63 8.37
C GLY A 99 -7.22 12.61 7.67
N ASP A 100 -7.25 12.60 6.34
CA ASP A 100 -8.47 12.41 5.58
C ASP A 100 -8.88 10.94 5.55
N THR A 101 -10.18 10.73 5.48
CA THR A 101 -10.82 9.42 5.51
C THR A 101 -11.26 8.99 4.11
N ALA A 102 -10.98 7.74 3.74
CA ALA A 102 -11.61 7.08 2.60
C ALA A 102 -12.53 5.95 3.07
N VAL A 103 -13.64 5.76 2.38
CA VAL A 103 -14.46 4.55 2.49
C VAL A 103 -14.17 3.69 1.27
N VAL A 104 -13.63 2.50 1.48
CA VAL A 104 -13.13 1.62 0.42
C VAL A 104 -13.80 0.26 0.49
N ALA A 105 -14.16 -0.29 -0.67
CA ALA A 105 -14.60 -1.67 -0.82
C ALA A 105 -13.56 -2.50 -1.58
N TRP A 106 -13.35 -3.74 -1.18
CA TRP A 106 -12.55 -4.71 -1.94
C TRP A 106 -12.98 -6.15 -1.66
N GLU A 107 -12.46 -7.09 -2.42
CA GLU A 107 -12.64 -8.52 -2.18
C GLU A 107 -11.39 -9.14 -1.52
N PRO A 108 -11.28 -9.18 -0.17
CA PRO A 108 -10.15 -9.83 0.49
C PRO A 108 -10.05 -11.34 0.21
N ARG A 109 -11.17 -11.96 -0.17
CA ARG A 109 -11.30 -13.36 -0.57
C ARG A 109 -12.36 -13.42 -1.67
N GLN A 110 -12.32 -14.43 -2.52
CA GLN A 110 -13.32 -14.60 -3.59
C GLN A 110 -14.74 -14.52 -3.02
N LYS A 111 -15.59 -13.69 -3.64
CA LYS A 111 -17.01 -13.50 -3.29
C LYS A 111 -17.26 -12.99 -1.88
N THR A 112 -16.25 -12.39 -1.25
CA THR A 112 -16.37 -11.77 0.06
C THR A 112 -16.08 -10.29 -0.12
N VAL A 113 -17.09 -9.44 -0.03
CA VAL A 113 -16.87 -7.98 -0.06
C VAL A 113 -16.57 -7.50 1.36
N GLY A 114 -15.42 -6.84 1.50
CA GLY A 114 -15.08 -6.07 2.69
C GLY A 114 -15.24 -4.59 2.40
N VAL A 115 -15.68 -3.84 3.42
CA VAL A 115 -15.76 -2.38 3.36
C VAL A 115 -15.10 -1.82 4.61
N LEU A 116 -14.13 -0.93 4.40
CA LEU A 116 -13.46 -0.22 5.48
C LEU A 116 -13.57 1.28 5.29
N GLU A 117 -13.79 1.98 6.39
CA GLU A 117 -13.34 3.35 6.54
C GLU A 117 -11.86 3.32 6.95
N ILE A 118 -11.01 4.08 6.26
CA ILE A 118 -9.56 4.15 6.49
C ILE A 118 -9.12 5.60 6.60
N THR A 119 -8.43 5.93 7.70
CA THR A 119 -7.77 7.23 7.89
C THR A 119 -6.28 7.01 8.08
N VAL A 120 -5.45 7.49 7.14
CA VAL A 120 -3.99 7.42 7.29
C VAL A 120 -3.50 8.61 8.10
N ASN A 121 -3.11 8.36 9.35
CA ASN A 121 -2.82 9.41 10.32
C ASN A 121 -1.39 9.93 10.25
N ARG A 122 -0.41 9.03 10.09
CA ARG A 122 1.02 9.38 10.16
C ARG A 122 1.89 8.48 9.31
N LEU A 123 2.92 9.08 8.73
CA LEU A 123 4.02 8.42 8.05
C LEU A 123 5.32 8.72 8.79
N GLU A 124 6.02 7.68 9.23
CA GLU A 124 7.24 7.81 10.01
C GLU A 124 8.37 7.01 9.37
N ARG A 125 9.47 7.66 9.02
CA ARG A 125 10.72 6.99 8.64
C ARG A 125 11.47 6.60 9.90
N THR A 126 11.97 5.37 9.96
CA THR A 126 12.89 4.92 11.02
C THR A 126 14.21 4.40 10.43
N THR A 127 15.06 3.83 11.27
CA THR A 127 16.27 3.09 10.88
C THR A 127 16.28 1.72 11.55
N PHE A 128 17.12 0.82 11.03
CA PHE A 128 17.26 -0.52 11.63
C PHE A 128 17.87 -0.46 13.02
N GLU A 129 18.84 0.44 13.23
CA GLU A 129 19.48 0.68 14.52
C GLU A 129 18.47 1.18 15.56
N LYS A 130 17.47 1.97 15.13
CA LYS A 130 16.50 2.58 16.03
C LYS A 130 15.34 1.65 16.39
N SER A 131 14.84 0.88 15.43
CA SER A 131 13.59 0.13 15.60
C SER A 131 13.74 -1.38 15.54
N PHE A 132 14.84 -1.89 14.99
CA PHE A 132 15.03 -3.32 14.75
C PHE A 132 16.21 -3.87 15.55
N GLU A 133 16.51 -3.24 16.68
CA GLU A 133 17.52 -3.73 17.61
C GLU A 133 17.18 -5.17 18.05
N GLY A 134 18.17 -6.05 18.04
CA GLY A 134 18.00 -7.47 18.37
C GLY A 134 17.46 -8.35 17.22
N TRP A 135 17.04 -7.77 16.09
CA TRP A 135 16.56 -8.54 14.94
C TRP A 135 17.70 -8.97 14.01
N LYS A 136 17.72 -10.25 13.61
CA LYS A 136 18.66 -10.77 12.62
C LYS A 136 18.17 -10.43 11.21
N LEU A 137 18.74 -9.38 10.63
CA LEU A 137 18.37 -8.90 9.29
C LEU A 137 19.28 -9.44 8.20
N GLU A 138 18.68 -9.99 7.14
CA GLU A 138 19.39 -10.41 5.93
C GLU A 138 19.98 -9.21 5.17
N PRO A 139 21.06 -9.40 4.38
CA PRO A 139 21.69 -8.32 3.63
C PRO A 139 20.74 -7.56 2.70
N ALA A 140 19.77 -8.25 2.09
CA ALA A 140 18.77 -7.61 1.22
C ALA A 140 17.85 -6.66 2.01
N VAL A 141 17.35 -7.10 3.16
CA VAL A 141 16.53 -6.28 4.07
C VAL A 141 17.29 -5.03 4.51
N ARG A 142 18.58 -5.17 4.84
CA ARG A 142 19.43 -4.04 5.26
C ARG A 142 19.57 -2.93 4.19
N ARG A 143 19.30 -3.22 2.92
CA ARG A 143 19.30 -2.24 1.82
C ARG A 143 17.97 -1.50 1.66
N THR A 144 16.95 -1.82 2.45
CA THR A 144 15.66 -1.12 2.42
C THR A 144 15.67 0.13 3.32
N THR A 145 14.67 0.98 3.17
CA THR A 145 14.36 2.05 4.14
C THR A 145 13.08 1.67 4.90
N PRO A 146 13.13 1.52 6.24
CA PRO A 146 11.95 1.17 7.01
C PRO A 146 11.05 2.39 7.29
N TYR A 147 9.74 2.18 7.13
CA TYR A 147 8.69 3.15 7.44
C TYR A 147 7.61 2.51 8.31
N PHE A 148 7.03 3.31 9.21
CA PHE A 148 5.80 2.99 9.90
C PHE A 148 4.67 3.85 9.33
N VAL A 149 3.56 3.22 9.00
CA VAL A 149 2.30 3.87 8.64
C VAL A 149 1.32 3.62 9.76
N ARG A 150 0.79 4.68 10.35
CA ARG A 150 -0.27 4.60 11.37
C ARG A 150 -1.58 4.99 10.74
N ALA A 151 -2.57 4.12 10.85
CA ALA A 151 -3.91 4.35 10.32
C ALA A 151 -4.97 3.93 11.33
N ARG A 152 -6.16 4.49 11.18
CA ARG A 152 -7.38 4.04 11.84
C ARG A 152 -8.21 3.31 10.79
N VAL A 153 -8.75 2.15 11.15
CA VAL A 153 -9.60 1.35 10.25
C VAL A 153 -10.90 0.98 10.96
N ALA A 154 -12.04 1.21 10.31
CA ALA A 154 -13.36 0.83 10.81
C ALA A 154 -14.05 -0.09 9.81
N ASN A 155 -14.62 -1.20 10.28
CA ASN A 155 -15.47 -2.05 9.45
C ASN A 155 -16.86 -1.43 9.34
N VAL A 156 -17.14 -0.83 8.19
CA VAL A 156 -18.43 -0.21 7.86
C VAL A 156 -19.25 -1.07 6.90
N GLY A 157 -18.79 -2.30 6.64
CA GLY A 157 -19.52 -3.30 5.86
C GLY A 157 -20.28 -4.30 6.74
N ASP A 158 -20.89 -5.31 6.11
CA ASP A 158 -21.65 -6.37 6.78
C ASP A 158 -20.82 -7.62 7.11
N THR A 159 -19.64 -7.76 6.50
CA THR A 159 -18.77 -8.93 6.61
C THR A 159 -17.86 -8.84 7.84
N ASP A 160 -17.69 -9.91 8.61
CA ASP A 160 -16.60 -10.00 9.61
C ASP A 160 -15.24 -10.15 8.90
N LEU A 161 -14.38 -9.14 9.02
CA LEU A 161 -13.07 -9.07 8.37
C LEU A 161 -11.94 -9.59 9.26
N GLY A 162 -12.26 -10.45 10.23
CA GLY A 162 -11.28 -11.01 11.14
C GLY A 162 -10.11 -11.71 10.44
N GLY A 163 -8.88 -11.32 10.78
CA GLY A 163 -7.65 -11.89 10.22
C GLY A 163 -7.40 -11.56 8.75
N VAL A 164 -8.12 -10.58 8.18
CA VAL A 164 -7.88 -10.08 6.82
C VAL A 164 -6.72 -9.09 6.82
N GLU A 165 -5.90 -9.12 5.77
CA GLU A 165 -4.85 -8.14 5.51
C GLU A 165 -5.43 -6.73 5.41
N VAL A 166 -4.79 -5.74 6.07
CA VAL A 166 -5.16 -4.33 5.86
C VAL A 166 -4.81 -3.96 4.41
N PRO A 167 -5.74 -3.44 3.59
CA PRO A 167 -5.54 -3.30 2.14
C PRO A 167 -4.72 -2.04 1.79
N LEU A 168 -3.62 -1.81 2.50
CA LEU A 168 -2.74 -0.65 2.31
C LEU A 168 -1.36 -1.06 1.84
N TYR A 169 -0.92 -0.38 0.79
CA TYR A 169 0.44 -0.41 0.27
C TYR A 169 1.11 0.93 0.51
N ILE A 170 2.44 0.96 0.44
CA ILE A 170 3.15 2.21 0.16
C ILE A 170 3.60 2.25 -1.29
N VAL A 171 3.75 3.46 -1.80
CA VAL A 171 4.42 3.75 -3.07
C VAL A 171 5.72 4.50 -2.76
N ASP A 172 6.81 4.07 -3.38
CA ASP A 172 8.09 4.76 -3.28
C ASP A 172 8.35 5.70 -4.48
N ALA A 173 9.45 6.46 -4.42
CA ALA A 173 9.82 7.40 -5.47
C ALA A 173 10.15 6.76 -6.84
N LYS A 174 10.30 5.43 -6.90
CA LYS A 174 10.44 4.67 -8.15
C LYS A 174 9.09 4.09 -8.63
N ASN A 175 7.99 4.48 -7.99
CA ASN A 175 6.65 3.96 -8.21
C ASN A 175 6.53 2.46 -7.88
N THR A 176 7.32 1.98 -6.93
CA THR A 176 7.23 0.59 -6.45
C THR A 176 6.09 0.48 -5.45
N LEU A 177 5.15 -0.42 -5.69
CA LEU A 177 4.10 -0.78 -4.73
C LEU A 177 4.66 -1.79 -3.72
N VAL A 178 4.63 -1.46 -2.44
CA VAL A 178 5.23 -2.28 -1.38
C VAL A 178 4.18 -2.65 -0.34
N ARG A 179 4.04 -3.94 -0.09
CA ARG A 179 3.19 -4.50 0.98
C ARG A 179 3.86 -4.34 2.34
N TYR A 180 3.07 -4.26 3.41
CA TYR A 180 3.62 -4.25 4.76
C TYR A 180 4.24 -5.60 5.13
N SER A 181 5.20 -5.56 6.04
CA SER A 181 5.90 -6.70 6.61
C SER A 181 5.11 -7.26 7.80
N ARG A 182 5.03 -8.59 7.86
CA ARG A 182 4.50 -9.34 9.00
C ARG A 182 5.65 -9.93 9.80
N PHE A 183 5.46 -10.03 11.10
CA PHE A 183 6.46 -10.59 12.01
C PHE A 183 5.93 -11.85 12.66
N ALA A 184 6.80 -12.84 12.89
CA ALA A 184 6.44 -14.09 13.56
C ALA A 184 6.11 -13.90 15.05
N SER A 185 6.58 -12.79 15.63
CA SER A 185 6.33 -12.36 17.00
C SER A 185 5.95 -10.89 17.01
N THR A 186 5.38 -10.43 18.13
CA THR A 186 5.07 -9.01 18.33
C THR A 186 6.31 -8.15 18.11
N PHE A 187 6.14 -7.10 17.33
CA PHE A 187 7.16 -6.08 17.09
C PHE A 187 6.73 -4.81 17.81
N GLU A 188 7.17 -4.64 19.06
CA GLU A 188 6.69 -3.58 19.96
C GLU A 188 6.73 -2.15 19.38
N PRO A 189 7.73 -1.74 18.56
CA PRO A 189 7.72 -0.40 17.97
C PRO A 189 6.50 -0.13 17.07
N CYS A 190 5.96 -1.17 16.44
CA CYS A 190 4.85 -1.11 15.51
C CYS A 190 4.29 -2.52 15.28
N ASP A 191 3.22 -2.90 15.98
CA ASP A 191 2.65 -4.25 15.89
C ASP A 191 1.94 -4.48 14.55
N SER A 192 2.75 -4.74 13.52
CA SER A 192 2.34 -4.85 12.14
C SER A 192 1.82 -6.23 11.83
N GLY A 193 0.52 -6.29 11.57
CA GLY A 193 -0.20 -7.52 11.31
C GLY A 193 -1.54 -7.25 10.64
N ASP A 194 -2.25 -8.35 10.44
CA ASP A 194 -3.60 -8.37 9.89
C ASP A 194 -4.60 -7.77 10.88
N LEU A 195 -5.82 -7.53 10.41
CA LEU A 195 -6.93 -7.17 11.29
C LEU A 195 -7.08 -8.22 12.41
N PRO A 196 -7.57 -7.82 13.61
CA PRO A 196 -7.75 -8.74 14.72
C PRO A 196 -8.54 -9.98 14.31
N LYS A 197 -8.34 -11.12 14.99
CA LYS A 197 -9.01 -12.40 14.66
C LYS A 197 -10.53 -12.32 14.54
N LYS A 198 -11.15 -11.31 15.16
CA LYS A 198 -12.55 -10.92 14.97
C LYS A 198 -12.56 -9.43 14.69
N PHE A 199 -13.14 -9.04 13.55
CA PHE A 199 -13.27 -7.65 13.16
C PHE A 199 -14.63 -7.44 12.50
N ARG A 200 -15.65 -7.47 13.35
CA ARG A 200 -17.07 -7.45 12.99
C ARG A 200 -17.52 -6.07 12.49
N PRO A 201 -18.67 -5.99 11.80
CA PRO A 201 -19.33 -4.72 11.48
C PRO A 201 -19.37 -3.77 12.68
N GLY A 202 -19.07 -2.49 12.43
CA GLY A 202 -18.99 -1.41 13.41
C GLY A 202 -17.76 -1.44 14.32
N GLN A 203 -16.86 -2.43 14.20
CA GLN A 203 -15.61 -2.44 14.95
C GLN A 203 -14.55 -1.58 14.28
N GLU A 204 -13.71 -0.98 15.10
CA GLU A 204 -12.73 -0.01 14.64
C GLU A 204 -11.47 -0.08 15.50
N ARG A 205 -10.30 0.07 14.88
CA ARG A 205 -8.99 -0.08 15.53
C ARG A 205 -7.96 0.82 14.88
N ASP A 206 -7.02 1.27 15.71
CA ASP A 206 -5.75 1.79 15.21
C ASP A 206 -4.83 0.63 14.80
N VAL A 207 -4.18 0.77 13.65
CA VAL A 207 -3.18 -0.15 13.12
C VAL A 207 -1.85 0.56 12.93
N CYS A 208 -0.76 -0.19 13.09
CA CYS A 208 0.59 0.26 12.76
C CYS A 208 1.20 -0.73 11.78
N LEU A 209 1.50 -0.30 10.57
CA LEU A 209 2.01 -1.14 9.49
C LEU A 209 3.47 -0.81 9.21
N VAL A 210 4.33 -1.84 9.18
CA VAL A 210 5.76 -1.69 8.87
C VAL A 210 5.99 -1.94 7.38
N TYR A 211 6.61 -0.99 6.69
CA TYR A 211 7.01 -1.16 5.29
C TYR A 211 8.52 -1.06 5.14
N LEU A 212 9.06 -1.82 4.18
CA LEU A 212 10.48 -1.86 3.87
C LEU A 212 10.67 -1.46 2.40
N ALA A 213 10.83 -0.15 2.14
CA ALA A 213 10.97 0.34 0.78
C ALA A 213 12.31 -0.12 0.18
N PRO A 214 12.32 -0.77 -1.00
CA PRO A 214 13.53 -1.35 -1.60
C PRO A 214 14.54 -0.29 -1.99
N ASP A 215 15.81 -0.68 -2.12
CA ASP A 215 16.91 0.18 -2.62
C ASP A 215 16.99 1.58 -1.98
N ARG A 216 16.83 1.64 -0.65
CA ARG A 216 16.77 2.88 0.13
C ARG A 216 15.67 3.85 -0.34
N GLY A 217 14.60 3.34 -0.94
CA GLY A 217 13.49 4.08 -1.51
C GLY A 217 12.87 5.09 -0.54
N ARG A 218 12.47 6.24 -1.10
CA ARG A 218 11.74 7.28 -0.37
C ARG A 218 10.24 7.03 -0.52
N LEU A 219 9.54 6.93 0.60
CA LEU A 219 8.07 6.89 0.64
C LEU A 219 7.49 8.17 0.02
N THR A 220 6.55 8.03 -0.92
CA THR A 220 5.84 9.15 -1.55
C THR A 220 4.35 9.16 -1.20
N ALA A 221 3.71 7.99 -1.13
CA ALA A 221 2.29 7.88 -0.79
C ALA A 221 1.98 6.56 -0.08
N VAL A 222 0.85 6.52 0.63
CA VAL A 222 0.13 5.29 0.97
C VAL A 222 -0.97 5.10 -0.08
N SER A 223 -1.23 3.86 -0.47
CA SER A 223 -2.18 3.55 -1.55
C SER A 223 -3.10 2.41 -1.16
N PHE A 224 -4.39 2.60 -1.41
CA PHE A 224 -5.36 1.53 -1.55
C PHE A 224 -5.50 1.20 -3.05
N ARG A 225 -5.13 -0.03 -3.42
CA ARG A 225 -5.16 -0.54 -4.79
C ARG A 225 -5.46 -2.04 -4.76
N PRO A 226 -6.74 -2.45 -4.74
CA PRO A 226 -7.13 -3.85 -4.56
C PRO A 226 -6.83 -4.73 -5.79
N THR A 227 -6.77 -4.14 -7.00
CA THR A 227 -6.36 -4.81 -8.24
C THR A 227 -5.40 -3.92 -9.05
N GLU A 228 -4.74 -4.48 -10.06
CA GLU A 228 -3.83 -3.71 -10.91
C GLU A 228 -4.58 -2.67 -11.76
N GLU A 229 -5.82 -2.94 -12.17
CA GLU A 229 -6.62 -2.06 -13.02
C GLU A 229 -7.31 -0.93 -12.23
N PHE A 230 -7.38 -1.05 -10.90
CA PHE A 230 -8.00 -0.06 -10.04
C PHE A 230 -7.19 1.24 -9.99
N ASP A 231 -7.83 2.38 -10.24
CA ASP A 231 -7.23 3.71 -10.08
C ASP A 231 -7.05 4.02 -8.58
N PRO A 232 -5.81 4.06 -8.06
CA PRO A 232 -5.58 4.01 -6.63
C PRO A 232 -6.13 5.23 -5.89
N ILE A 233 -6.71 4.98 -4.71
CA ILE A 233 -6.92 6.03 -3.72
C ILE A 233 -5.60 6.20 -2.95
N THR A 234 -5.10 7.42 -2.86
CA THR A 234 -3.78 7.69 -2.27
C THR A 234 -3.83 8.68 -1.13
N TRP A 235 -2.98 8.49 -0.13
CA TRP A 235 -2.74 9.46 0.95
C TRP A 235 -1.31 9.98 0.86
N THR A 236 -1.17 11.30 0.83
CA THR A 236 0.13 11.98 0.84
C THR A 236 0.27 12.91 2.02
N GLY A 237 1.52 13.18 2.40
CA GLY A 237 1.81 14.15 3.44
C GLY A 237 3.24 14.04 3.95
N LYS A 238 3.53 14.83 4.99
CA LYS A 238 4.90 14.91 5.53
C LYS A 238 5.30 13.60 6.22
N VAL A 239 6.29 12.91 5.64
CA VAL A 239 7.01 11.82 6.31
C VAL A 239 7.91 12.41 7.41
N ARG A 240 7.68 11.97 8.65
CA ARG A 240 8.46 12.42 9.82
C ARG A 240 9.59 11.44 10.12
N THR A 241 10.68 11.93 10.68
CA THR A 241 11.64 11.02 11.31
C THR A 241 11.05 10.52 12.63
N LEU A 242 11.04 9.21 12.86
CA LEU A 242 10.51 8.61 14.09
C LEU A 242 11.16 9.28 15.31
N GLY A 243 10.35 9.71 16.28
CA GLY A 243 10.83 10.41 17.49
C GLY A 243 11.17 11.89 17.32
N GLU A 244 11.01 12.47 16.13
CA GLU A 244 11.03 13.92 15.97
C GLU A 244 9.74 14.52 16.56
N PRO A 245 9.82 15.48 17.50
CA PRO A 245 8.63 16.07 18.10
C PRO A 245 7.77 16.76 17.03
N ALA A 246 6.44 16.59 17.14
CA ALA A 246 5.52 17.30 16.27
C ALA A 246 5.72 18.81 16.46
N LYS A 247 6.15 19.52 15.41
CA LYS A 247 6.23 20.99 15.46
C LYS A 247 4.82 21.52 15.77
N PRO A 248 4.64 22.37 16.80
CA PRO A 248 3.33 22.92 17.12
C PRO A 248 2.83 23.71 15.91
N GLY A 249 1.66 23.33 15.38
CA GLY A 249 1.03 24.04 14.28
C GLY A 249 0.77 25.50 14.69
N LYS A 250 1.17 26.45 13.83
CA LYS A 250 0.76 27.85 13.98
C LYS A 250 -0.76 27.89 14.02
N LYS A 251 -1.35 28.24 15.17
CA LYS A 251 -2.74 28.64 15.25
C LYS A 251 -2.91 29.83 14.31
N LYS A 252 -3.78 29.70 13.30
CA LYS A 252 -4.30 30.86 12.58
C LYS A 252 -5.19 31.60 13.59
N ASN A 253 -4.76 32.78 14.01
CA ASN A 253 -5.59 33.74 14.73
C ASN A 253 -6.49 34.48 13.75
#